data_AF-A0A1C3S3U3-F1
#
_entry.id   AF-A0A1C3S3U3-F1
#
_cell.length_a   1.000
_cell.length_b   1.000
_cell.length_c   1.000
_cell.angle_alpha   90.00
_cell.angle_beta   90.00
_cell.angle_gamma   90.00
#
_symmetry.space_group_name_H-M   'P 1'
#
loop_
_entity.id
_entity.type
_entity.pdbx_description
1 polymer ?
#
loop_
_entity_poly.entity_id
_entity_poly.type
_entity_poly.pdbx_seq_one_letter_code
_entity_poly.pdbx_strand_id
1 'polypeptide(L)'
;MKKSLKKTLFAGVAALSFVAVAGVSSTNASAKSYVKVTSNKALTTDATTRNVAVNGTTALYTKAGTLKGAKTVATKTTLSGLKDSKQGQKNFRAYRVATTNRGSVYYKVVSFDKTYRGWIYGGKSVTAFAGGIASFNTTTAPAAASSASASSASSASSTEQTTALTDAQKAATYKITKAGTANDGTATTYTYPAWTEYRKGRTVTDATPYANDTFKVTDQTTRTREGDLWVKIADTNATNGQKINGWIKYSALTAQKPTPAPAPAPIADNQVQVTLHDVYTNKDLGSFLLNKATADLNANVTIAHAVNIDPAADINNSLVALGQAHNVRGYSVSGLTDAQKSANQTAFQSASYGKNVTFNVTSVKGTSLFADKTKVLPGIVANNNNITDGSNGAFSPAGTDYVEVNGTLEQANDLADSIAKLGTLYGSNGQTFSGSSVEKAINDANLGTIYFAKNAAGTILSKDQLNALSANSTVNIVKATLSGVNNAYTVGSNPTFSGQYTLNVKNNVIYDKASTLASQFAK
;
A
#
# COMPACT_ATOMS: atom_id res chain seq x y z
N MET A 1 -35.14 -48.89 -42.62
CA MET A 1 -35.21 -48.72 -44.09
C MET A 1 -33.84 -48.35 -44.64
N LYS A 2 -33.41 -49.07 -45.69
CA LYS A 2 -32.39 -48.74 -46.74
C LYS A 2 -30.97 -48.35 -46.26
N LYS A 3 -30.00 -49.29 -46.20
CA LYS A 3 -29.05 -49.73 -47.27
C LYS A 3 -28.32 -48.55 -47.94
N SER A 4 -27.00 -48.44 -47.86
CA SER A 4 -25.99 -49.08 -48.73
C SER A 4 -24.68 -48.27 -48.60
N LEU A 5 -23.44 -48.69 -48.87
CA LEU A 5 -22.84 -49.90 -49.41
C LEU A 5 -21.33 -49.92 -49.02
N LYS A 6 -20.80 -51.13 -48.97
CA LYS A 6 -19.43 -51.62 -48.73
C LYS A 6 -18.32 -50.95 -49.57
N LYS A 7 -17.07 -50.98 -49.06
CA LYS A 7 -15.94 -51.71 -49.69
C LYS A 7 -14.72 -51.84 -48.78
N THR A 8 -14.26 -53.09 -48.73
CA THR A 8 -13.14 -53.72 -48.03
C THR A 8 -11.82 -53.66 -48.82
N LEU A 9 -10.74 -54.18 -48.19
CA LEU A 9 -9.52 -54.81 -48.74
C LEU A 9 -8.35 -53.82 -48.98
N PHE A 10 -7.10 -54.06 -48.60
CA PHE A 10 -6.36 -55.31 -48.35
C PHE A 10 -5.27 -55.11 -47.28
N ALA A 11 -5.06 -56.15 -46.46
CA ALA A 11 -3.81 -56.41 -45.77
C ALA A 11 -2.74 -56.85 -46.78
N GLY A 12 -1.49 -56.42 -46.56
CA GLY A 12 -0.32 -56.84 -47.32
C GLY A 12 0.93 -56.71 -46.45
N VAL A 13 1.07 -57.61 -45.49
CA VAL A 13 2.35 -57.89 -44.83
C VAL A 13 3.18 -58.71 -45.81
N ALA A 14 4.33 -58.16 -46.22
CA ALA A 14 5.40 -58.93 -46.83
C ALA A 14 6.71 -58.47 -46.18
N ALA A 15 7.22 -59.30 -45.28
CA ALA A 15 8.59 -59.23 -44.79
C ALA A 15 9.42 -60.18 -45.66
N LEU A 16 10.39 -59.65 -46.40
CA LEU A 16 11.53 -60.39 -46.94
C LEU A 16 12.75 -59.46 -47.01
N SER A 17 13.91 -60.09 -46.85
CA SER A 17 15.12 -59.57 -46.27
C SER A 17 16.22 -59.29 -47.31
N PHE A 18 17.21 -58.47 -46.90
CA PHE A 18 18.64 -58.49 -47.28
C PHE A 18 19.17 -57.83 -48.59
N VAL A 19 20.34 -57.21 -48.35
CA VAL A 19 21.50 -56.86 -49.21
C VAL A 19 21.57 -55.46 -49.85
N ALA A 20 22.67 -54.78 -49.51
CA ALA A 20 23.13 -53.49 -49.98
C ALA A 20 23.76 -53.52 -51.38
N VAL A 21 23.56 -52.47 -52.18
CA VAL A 21 24.45 -52.05 -53.27
C VAL A 21 24.53 -50.53 -53.32
N ALA A 22 25.74 -50.03 -53.55
CA ALA A 22 26.19 -48.65 -53.49
C ALA A 22 25.64 -47.71 -54.58
N GLY A 23 25.68 -46.42 -54.28
CA GLY A 23 26.13 -45.39 -55.23
C GLY A 23 25.14 -44.92 -56.30
N VAL A 24 24.18 -44.07 -55.91
CA VAL A 24 23.68 -43.02 -56.82
C VAL A 24 23.68 -41.72 -56.03
N SER A 25 24.68 -40.87 -56.28
CA SER A 25 24.66 -39.48 -55.84
C SER A 25 23.57 -38.74 -56.62
N SER A 26 22.33 -38.87 -56.16
CA SER A 26 21.26 -37.95 -56.52
C SER A 26 21.63 -36.60 -55.93
N THR A 27 22.11 -35.70 -56.79
CA THR A 27 22.15 -34.28 -56.48
C THR A 27 20.75 -33.84 -56.09
N ASN A 28 20.49 -33.77 -54.79
CA ASN A 28 19.29 -33.16 -54.24
C ASN A 28 19.28 -31.70 -54.71
N ALA A 29 18.54 -31.44 -55.79
CA ALA A 29 18.20 -30.10 -56.21
C ALA A 29 17.39 -29.47 -55.06
N SER A 30 18.05 -28.70 -54.20
CA SER A 30 17.39 -28.01 -53.10
C SER A 30 16.50 -26.93 -53.69
N ALA A 31 15.23 -27.27 -53.95
CA ALA A 31 14.23 -26.32 -54.38
C ALA A 31 14.25 -25.12 -53.43
N LYS A 32 14.25 -23.90 -54.00
CA LYS A 32 14.27 -22.65 -53.22
C LYS A 32 13.03 -22.58 -52.33
N SER A 33 13.18 -23.00 -51.07
CA SER A 33 12.08 -23.04 -50.11
C SER A 33 11.67 -21.61 -49.76
N TYR A 34 10.47 -21.23 -50.19
CA TYR A 34 9.91 -19.92 -49.89
C TYR A 34 9.49 -19.81 -48.44
N VAL A 35 9.59 -18.59 -47.89
CA VAL A 35 9.06 -18.31 -46.55
C VAL A 35 7.54 -18.40 -46.59
N LYS A 36 6.95 -19.14 -45.65
CA LYS A 36 5.49 -19.26 -45.45
C LYS A 36 5.12 -18.99 -43.99
N VAL A 37 3.88 -18.57 -43.77
CA VAL A 37 3.32 -18.39 -42.42
C VAL A 37 2.91 -19.77 -41.88
N THR A 38 3.40 -20.12 -40.70
CA THR A 38 3.05 -21.38 -39.99
C THR A 38 2.02 -21.15 -38.90
N SER A 39 1.93 -19.92 -38.37
CA SER A 39 0.93 -19.53 -37.38
C SER A 39 0.51 -18.09 -37.57
N ASN A 40 -0.76 -17.77 -37.30
CA ASN A 40 -1.31 -16.41 -37.29
C ASN A 40 -2.48 -16.36 -36.32
N LYS A 41 -2.25 -15.82 -35.12
CA LYS A 41 -3.21 -15.82 -34.02
C LYS A 41 -3.51 -14.39 -33.55
N ALA A 42 -4.72 -14.17 -33.06
CA ALA A 42 -5.04 -12.94 -32.34
C ALA A 42 -4.37 -12.97 -30.96
N LEU A 43 -3.93 -11.81 -30.47
CA LEU A 43 -3.44 -11.71 -29.09
C LEU A 43 -4.62 -11.68 -28.13
N THR A 44 -4.58 -12.50 -27.08
CA THR A 44 -5.63 -12.66 -26.07
C THR A 44 -5.29 -12.04 -24.72
N THR A 45 -4.07 -11.51 -24.54
CA THR A 45 -3.67 -10.79 -23.33
C THR A 45 -4.45 -9.49 -23.15
N ASP A 46 -4.38 -8.93 -21.94
CA ASP A 46 -5.13 -7.75 -21.55
C ASP A 46 -5.05 -6.59 -22.57
N ALA A 47 -6.16 -5.85 -22.68
CA ALA A 47 -6.30 -4.74 -23.61
C ALA A 47 -5.44 -3.51 -23.28
N THR A 48 -4.71 -3.46 -22.17
CA THR A 48 -3.80 -2.36 -21.80
C THR A 48 -2.32 -2.75 -21.95
N THR A 49 -2.01 -4.05 -21.90
CA THR A 49 -0.63 -4.59 -21.94
C THR A 49 -0.03 -4.77 -23.33
N ARG A 50 -0.75 -4.41 -24.40
CA ARG A 50 -0.28 -4.59 -25.80
C ARG A 50 -0.04 -3.26 -26.53
N ASN A 51 0.14 -2.18 -25.76
CA ASN A 51 0.60 -0.90 -26.29
C ASN A 51 2.10 -1.02 -26.58
N VAL A 52 2.49 -0.59 -27.77
CA VAL A 52 3.86 -0.72 -28.27
C VAL A 52 4.31 0.56 -28.94
N ALA A 53 5.61 0.78 -28.95
CA ALA A 53 6.26 1.81 -29.75
C ALA A 53 7.06 1.14 -30.87
N VAL A 54 7.01 1.72 -32.06
CA VAL A 54 7.94 1.38 -33.14
C VAL A 54 9.30 2.00 -32.83
N ASN A 55 10.39 1.34 -33.26
CA ASN A 55 11.74 1.83 -33.01
C ASN A 55 12.53 2.26 -34.27
N GLY A 56 11.93 2.14 -35.46
CA GLY A 56 12.56 2.54 -36.73
C GLY A 56 13.56 1.54 -37.33
N THR A 57 13.88 0.43 -36.67
CA THR A 57 14.89 -0.53 -37.17
C THR A 57 14.39 -1.41 -38.33
N THR A 58 13.06 -1.61 -38.42
CA THR A 58 12.41 -2.43 -39.44
C THR A 58 11.20 -1.70 -40.02
N ALA A 59 10.91 -1.90 -41.31
CA ALA A 59 9.73 -1.31 -41.94
C ALA A 59 8.42 -2.03 -41.56
N LEU A 60 7.30 -1.35 -41.80
CA LEU A 60 5.95 -1.90 -41.66
C LEU A 60 5.48 -2.43 -43.02
N TYR A 61 4.87 -3.61 -43.07
CA TYR A 61 4.50 -4.28 -44.31
C TYR A 61 3.03 -4.71 -44.36
N THR A 62 2.51 -4.99 -45.57
CA THR A 62 1.13 -5.49 -45.76
C THR A 62 0.93 -6.93 -45.25
N LYS A 63 2.01 -7.73 -45.23
CA LYS A 63 2.13 -9.10 -44.71
C LYS A 63 3.54 -9.26 -44.12
N ALA A 64 3.87 -10.38 -43.47
CA ALA A 64 5.23 -10.59 -42.95
C ALA A 64 6.29 -10.29 -44.03
N GLY A 65 7.27 -9.45 -43.70
CA GLY A 65 8.14 -8.77 -44.68
C GLY A 65 8.98 -9.69 -45.56
N THR A 66 9.25 -10.92 -45.11
CA THR A 66 9.99 -11.94 -45.87
C THR A 66 9.13 -12.77 -46.82
N LEU A 67 7.80 -12.58 -46.84
CA LEU A 67 6.91 -13.31 -47.72
C LEU A 67 6.91 -12.71 -49.14
N LYS A 68 6.69 -13.55 -50.14
CA LYS A 68 6.55 -13.11 -51.53
C LYS A 68 5.40 -12.09 -51.66
N GLY A 69 5.68 -10.95 -52.30
CA GLY A 69 4.73 -9.86 -52.51
C GLY A 69 4.38 -9.06 -51.27
N ALA A 70 5.21 -9.07 -50.21
CA ALA A 70 5.09 -8.10 -49.13
C ALA A 70 5.41 -6.69 -49.65
N LYS A 71 4.48 -5.74 -49.43
CA LYS A 71 4.65 -4.34 -49.80
C LYS A 71 4.89 -3.51 -48.55
N THR A 72 5.76 -2.50 -48.64
CA THR A 72 6.04 -1.56 -47.55
C THR A 72 4.84 -0.63 -47.36
N VAL A 73 4.32 -0.57 -46.13
CA VAL A 73 3.28 0.36 -45.67
C VAL A 73 3.92 1.63 -45.08
N ALA A 74 5.01 1.48 -44.35
CA ALA A 74 5.81 2.59 -43.83
C ALA A 74 7.29 2.19 -43.80
N THR A 75 8.17 3.09 -44.24
CA THR A 75 9.61 2.84 -44.29
C THR A 75 10.23 2.90 -42.89
N LYS A 76 11.47 2.43 -42.76
CA LYS A 76 12.26 2.56 -41.52
C LYS A 76 12.35 4.03 -41.06
N THR A 77 12.63 4.94 -41.98
CA THR A 77 12.71 6.38 -41.72
C THR A 77 11.40 6.94 -41.21
N THR A 78 10.27 6.60 -41.85
CA THR A 78 8.94 7.01 -41.36
C THR A 78 8.71 6.53 -39.94
N LEU A 79 9.01 5.26 -39.64
CA LEU A 79 8.81 4.70 -38.30
C LEU A 79 9.77 5.28 -37.25
N SER A 80 10.98 5.68 -37.64
CA SER A 80 11.88 6.45 -36.76
C SER A 80 11.27 7.81 -36.42
N GLY A 81 10.69 8.51 -37.40
CA GLY A 81 9.97 9.75 -37.13
C GLY A 81 8.76 9.55 -36.20
N LEU A 82 8.03 8.44 -36.34
CA LEU A 82 6.91 8.12 -35.44
C LEU A 82 7.38 7.75 -34.03
N LYS A 83 8.52 7.07 -33.89
CA LYS A 83 9.13 6.77 -32.59
C LYS A 83 9.31 8.07 -31.78
N ASP A 84 9.86 9.10 -32.41
CA ASP A 84 10.23 10.35 -31.75
C ASP A 84 9.07 11.37 -31.65
N SER A 85 7.91 11.05 -32.22
CA SER A 85 6.72 11.92 -32.18
C SER A 85 6.23 12.20 -30.75
N LYS A 86 5.87 13.45 -30.50
CA LYS A 86 5.25 13.89 -29.23
C LYS A 86 3.72 13.82 -29.25
N GLN A 87 3.13 13.09 -30.20
CA GLN A 87 1.69 12.99 -30.38
C GLN A 87 1.21 11.57 -30.01
N GLY A 88 0.34 11.45 -29.00
CA GLY A 88 -0.24 10.19 -28.53
C GLY A 88 -1.02 9.43 -29.60
N GLN A 89 -1.53 10.13 -30.61
CA GLN A 89 -2.11 9.57 -31.84
C GLN A 89 -1.18 8.55 -32.53
N LYS A 90 0.13 8.74 -32.38
CA LYS A 90 1.18 7.89 -32.97
C LYS A 90 1.62 6.74 -32.05
N ASN A 91 0.94 6.52 -30.92
CA ASN A 91 1.03 5.27 -30.18
C ASN A 91 0.50 4.10 -31.03
N PHE A 92 1.04 2.91 -30.81
CA PHE A 92 0.63 1.70 -31.53
C PHE A 92 0.06 0.64 -30.60
N ARG A 93 -0.85 -0.16 -31.16
CA ARG A 93 -1.41 -1.34 -30.52
C ARG A 93 -1.06 -2.59 -31.31
N ALA A 94 -0.44 -3.58 -30.66
CA ALA A 94 -0.29 -4.92 -31.21
C ALA A 94 -1.57 -5.74 -30.95
N TYR A 95 -2.06 -6.46 -31.97
CA TYR A 95 -3.31 -7.21 -31.84
C TYR A 95 -3.31 -8.60 -32.48
N ARG A 96 -2.28 -8.94 -33.26
CA ARG A 96 -2.04 -10.31 -33.75
C ARG A 96 -0.55 -10.62 -33.77
N VAL A 97 -0.23 -11.90 -33.78
CA VAL A 97 1.13 -12.43 -33.92
C VAL A 97 1.14 -13.54 -34.97
N ALA A 98 2.20 -13.60 -35.77
CA ALA A 98 2.42 -14.62 -36.78
C ALA A 98 3.86 -15.13 -36.76
N THR A 99 4.02 -16.43 -36.99
CA THR A 99 5.33 -17.09 -37.08
C THR A 99 5.52 -17.62 -38.50
N THR A 100 6.74 -17.54 -39.02
CA THR A 100 7.10 -18.11 -40.32
C THR A 100 7.75 -19.49 -40.16
N ASN A 101 7.84 -20.26 -41.25
CA ASN A 101 8.59 -21.52 -41.29
C ASN A 101 10.10 -21.36 -41.04
N ARG A 102 10.60 -20.13 -40.92
CA ARG A 102 12.00 -19.82 -40.57
C ARG A 102 12.16 -19.30 -39.14
N GLY A 103 11.12 -19.42 -38.31
CA GLY A 103 11.14 -19.02 -36.90
C GLY A 103 11.04 -17.50 -36.64
N SER A 104 10.89 -16.68 -37.69
CA SER A 104 10.69 -15.24 -37.54
C SER A 104 9.27 -14.96 -37.04
N VAL A 105 9.16 -14.08 -36.05
CA VAL A 105 7.87 -13.60 -35.54
C VAL A 105 7.58 -12.20 -36.06
N TYR A 106 6.32 -11.97 -36.44
CA TYR A 106 5.80 -10.68 -36.86
C TYR A 106 4.55 -10.34 -36.05
N TYR A 107 4.43 -9.08 -35.64
CA TYR A 107 3.23 -8.57 -34.97
C TYR A 107 2.42 -7.71 -35.92
N LYS A 108 1.09 -7.85 -35.88
CA LYS A 108 0.18 -6.92 -36.56
C LYS A 108 -0.12 -5.76 -35.62
N VAL A 109 0.25 -4.56 -36.05
CA VAL A 109 0.14 -3.33 -35.27
C VAL A 109 -0.76 -2.32 -35.98
N VAL A 110 -1.33 -1.41 -35.20
CA VAL A 110 -2.10 -0.26 -35.70
C VAL A 110 -1.78 0.98 -34.87
N SER A 111 -1.58 2.14 -35.51
CA SER A 111 -1.50 3.42 -34.80
C SER A 111 -2.85 3.81 -34.20
N PHE A 112 -2.87 4.61 -33.14
CA PHE A 112 -4.12 4.96 -32.48
C PHE A 112 -5.04 5.82 -33.36
N ASP A 113 -4.46 6.70 -34.18
CA ASP A 113 -5.16 7.43 -35.25
C ASP A 113 -5.56 6.57 -36.46
N LYS A 114 -5.16 5.29 -36.48
CA LYS A 114 -5.43 4.31 -37.54
C LYS A 114 -4.75 4.58 -38.88
N THR A 115 -3.91 5.61 -38.98
CA THR A 115 -3.17 5.95 -40.22
C THR A 115 -2.25 4.81 -40.68
N TYR A 116 -1.60 4.13 -39.74
CA TYR A 116 -0.68 3.03 -40.05
C TYR A 116 -1.23 1.70 -39.53
N ARG A 117 -1.27 0.70 -40.41
CA ARG A 117 -1.65 -0.67 -40.07
C ARG A 117 -0.86 -1.66 -40.90
N GLY A 118 -0.20 -2.61 -40.25
CA GLY A 118 0.58 -3.62 -40.97
C GLY A 118 1.25 -4.62 -40.05
N TRP A 119 2.14 -5.42 -40.64
CA TRP A 119 2.98 -6.40 -39.98
C TRP A 119 4.39 -5.88 -39.85
N ILE A 120 4.93 -5.93 -38.64
CA ILE A 120 6.29 -5.50 -38.31
C ILE A 120 7.06 -6.66 -37.69
N TYR A 121 8.36 -6.75 -37.97
CA TYR A 121 9.19 -7.82 -37.45
C TYR A 121 9.34 -7.68 -35.92
N GLY A 122 9.03 -8.75 -35.20
CA GLY A 122 8.96 -8.81 -33.74
C GLY A 122 10.09 -9.58 -33.07
N GLY A 123 11.09 -10.06 -33.83
CA GLY A 123 12.12 -10.97 -33.33
C GLY A 123 11.77 -12.44 -33.55
N LYS A 124 11.99 -13.28 -32.53
CA LYS A 124 11.76 -14.74 -32.56
C LYS A 124 10.76 -15.23 -31.51
N SER A 125 10.37 -14.37 -30.57
CA SER A 125 9.41 -14.73 -29.51
C SER A 125 8.00 -14.28 -29.87
N VAL A 126 7.01 -15.11 -29.56
CA VAL A 126 5.58 -14.76 -29.67
C VAL A 126 5.02 -14.14 -28.38
N THR A 127 5.77 -14.21 -27.28
CA THR A 127 5.37 -13.72 -25.95
C THR A 127 6.03 -12.40 -25.57
N ALA A 128 6.99 -11.91 -26.35
CA ALA A 128 7.72 -10.67 -26.07
C ALA A 128 7.77 -9.76 -27.29
N PHE A 129 7.51 -8.46 -27.09
CA PHE A 129 7.70 -7.45 -28.13
C PHE A 129 9.19 -7.12 -28.26
N ALA A 130 9.77 -7.47 -29.41
CA ALA A 130 11.16 -7.19 -29.75
C ALA A 130 11.28 -6.78 -31.22
N GLY A 131 12.52 -6.76 -31.75
CA GLY A 131 12.77 -6.43 -33.15
C GLY A 131 12.42 -4.97 -33.44
N GLY A 132 11.44 -4.72 -34.30
CA GLY A 132 11.00 -3.38 -34.73
C GLY A 132 10.06 -2.65 -33.77
N ILE A 133 9.65 -3.31 -32.68
CA ILE A 133 8.74 -2.78 -31.67
C ILE A 133 9.23 -3.10 -30.26
N ALA A 134 8.78 -2.31 -29.29
CA ALA A 134 8.97 -2.56 -27.87
C ALA A 134 7.65 -2.26 -27.12
N SER A 135 7.48 -2.88 -25.95
CA SER A 135 6.40 -2.50 -25.03
C SER A 135 6.50 -1.00 -24.71
N PHE A 136 5.35 -0.32 -24.61
CA PHE A 136 5.33 1.11 -24.38
C PHE A 136 4.20 1.50 -23.43
N ASN A 137 4.59 2.08 -22.30
CA ASN A 137 3.65 2.70 -21.37
C ASN A 137 3.27 4.08 -21.91
N THR A 138 2.00 4.22 -22.28
CA THR A 138 1.44 5.46 -22.84
C THR A 138 1.25 6.55 -21.79
N THR A 139 1.36 6.17 -20.52
CA THR A 139 1.39 7.05 -19.35
C THR A 139 2.56 6.72 -18.44
N THR A 140 2.98 7.68 -17.64
CA THR A 140 3.89 7.45 -16.52
C THR A 140 3.13 7.52 -15.20
N ALA A 141 3.53 6.69 -14.24
CA ALA A 141 3.07 6.86 -12.86
C ALA A 141 3.43 8.28 -12.41
N PRO A 142 2.55 8.97 -11.68
CA PRO A 142 2.88 10.29 -11.19
C PRO A 142 4.07 10.20 -10.24
N ALA A 143 4.98 11.16 -10.31
CA ALA A 143 6.06 11.29 -9.32
C ALA A 143 5.41 11.39 -7.94
N ALA A 144 5.96 10.67 -6.94
CA ALA A 144 5.46 10.74 -5.58
C ALA A 144 5.38 12.22 -5.15
N ALA A 145 4.22 12.65 -4.63
CA ALA A 145 4.11 13.99 -4.07
C ALA A 145 5.13 14.10 -2.93
N SER A 146 5.92 15.17 -2.93
CA SER A 146 6.68 15.58 -1.76
C SER A 146 5.68 16.04 -0.69
N SER A 147 5.15 15.10 0.10
CA SER A 147 4.43 15.41 1.32
C SER A 147 5.45 15.84 2.38
N ALA A 148 5.10 16.83 3.21
CA ALA A 148 5.90 17.22 4.39
C ALA A 148 5.98 16.11 5.46
N SER A 149 5.32 14.98 5.21
CA SER A 149 5.43 13.73 5.96
C SER A 149 5.82 12.64 4.96
N ALA A 150 7.11 12.33 4.85
CA ALA A 150 7.63 11.38 3.89
C ALA A 150 8.05 10.08 4.59
N SER A 151 7.46 8.96 4.15
CA SER A 151 8.14 7.67 4.18
C SER A 151 8.11 7.09 2.77
N SER A 152 9.27 7.08 2.15
CA SER A 152 9.56 6.63 0.79
C SER A 152 9.77 5.12 0.74
N ALA A 153 9.05 4.41 -0.14
CA ALA A 153 9.54 3.23 -0.85
C ALA A 153 8.52 2.82 -1.93
N SER A 154 8.92 2.85 -3.20
CA SER A 154 8.15 2.34 -4.33
C SER A 154 8.95 1.29 -5.08
N SER A 155 8.35 0.12 -5.30
CA SER A 155 8.69 -0.76 -6.43
C SER A 155 7.58 -1.80 -6.63
N ALA A 156 6.67 -1.59 -7.58
CA ALA A 156 6.04 -2.67 -8.34
C ALA A 156 5.21 -2.12 -9.51
N SER A 157 5.34 -2.82 -10.64
CA SER A 157 4.77 -2.57 -11.95
C SER A 157 3.25 -2.79 -12.01
N SER A 158 2.59 -1.97 -12.85
CA SER A 158 1.33 -2.23 -13.57
C SER A 158 0.15 -2.81 -12.78
N THR A 159 -0.84 -1.97 -12.46
CA THR A 159 -2.27 -2.05 -12.87
C THR A 159 -3.12 -1.08 -12.02
N GLU A 160 -2.55 -0.50 -10.96
CA GLU A 160 -3.24 0.52 -10.17
C GLU A 160 -2.51 1.84 -10.25
N GLN A 161 -3.25 2.83 -10.70
CA GLN A 161 -2.79 4.18 -10.76
C GLN A 161 -2.78 4.73 -9.31
N THR A 162 -1.58 5.03 -8.83
CA THR A 162 -1.34 5.48 -7.46
C THR A 162 -1.52 6.99 -7.38
N THR A 163 -2.35 7.44 -6.43
CA THR A 163 -2.77 8.84 -6.28
C THR A 163 -1.65 9.67 -5.63
N ALA A 164 -0.60 10.01 -6.38
CA ALA A 164 0.44 10.93 -5.89
C ALA A 164 -0.06 12.40 -5.80
N LEU A 165 -1.31 12.60 -5.37
CA LEU A 165 -1.94 13.89 -5.18
C LEU A 165 -1.34 14.57 -3.95
N THR A 166 -1.03 15.85 -4.09
CA THR A 166 -0.66 16.71 -2.95
C THR A 166 -1.86 16.91 -2.02
N ASP A 167 -1.62 17.24 -0.75
CA ASP A 167 -2.70 17.50 0.21
C ASP A 167 -3.57 18.68 -0.23
N ALA A 168 -2.98 19.69 -0.88
CA ALA A 168 -3.71 20.80 -1.49
C ALA A 168 -4.66 20.32 -2.60
N GLN A 169 -4.22 19.41 -3.48
CA GLN A 169 -5.07 18.85 -4.53
C GLN A 169 -6.21 17.98 -3.98
N LYS A 170 -5.97 17.24 -2.89
CA LYS A 170 -7.00 16.44 -2.21
C LYS A 170 -8.04 17.34 -1.53
N ALA A 171 -7.60 18.41 -0.88
CA ALA A 171 -8.48 19.33 -0.16
C ALA A 171 -9.30 20.22 -1.11
N ALA A 172 -8.73 20.63 -2.24
CA ALA A 172 -9.36 21.53 -3.19
C ALA A 172 -10.63 20.95 -3.83
N THR A 173 -11.51 21.85 -4.27
CA THR A 173 -12.67 21.55 -5.11
C THR A 173 -12.47 22.30 -6.43
N TYR A 174 -12.79 21.67 -7.55
CA TYR A 174 -12.48 22.19 -8.89
C TYR A 174 -13.72 22.43 -9.73
N LYS A 175 -13.61 23.32 -10.71
CA LYS A 175 -14.56 23.45 -11.83
C LYS A 175 -13.83 23.26 -13.15
N ILE A 176 -14.52 22.75 -14.17
CA ILE A 176 -14.00 22.74 -15.55
C ILE A 176 -14.04 24.17 -16.08
N THR A 177 -12.90 24.75 -16.43
CA THR A 177 -12.77 26.17 -16.78
C THR A 177 -13.62 26.54 -18.00
N LYS A 178 -13.71 25.65 -19.00
CA LYS A 178 -14.48 25.86 -20.24
C LYS A 178 -15.22 24.59 -20.62
N ALA A 179 -16.23 24.22 -19.81
CA ALA A 179 -17.09 23.10 -20.12
C ALA A 179 -17.77 23.29 -21.48
N GLY A 180 -17.86 22.22 -22.29
CA GLY A 180 -18.39 22.28 -23.65
C GLY A 180 -18.05 21.03 -24.47
N THR A 181 -17.89 21.20 -25.78
CA THR A 181 -17.80 20.09 -26.74
C THR A 181 -16.39 19.81 -27.30
N ALA A 182 -15.37 20.58 -26.89
CA ALA A 182 -14.00 20.42 -27.39
C ALA A 182 -13.42 19.03 -27.07
N ASN A 183 -12.65 18.46 -28.02
CA ASN A 183 -12.09 17.11 -27.95
C ASN A 183 -10.56 17.13 -27.89
N ASP A 184 -10.02 17.95 -26.99
CA ASP A 184 -8.58 18.20 -26.79
C ASP A 184 -8.15 18.04 -25.33
N GLY A 185 -9.08 17.65 -24.45
CA GLY A 185 -8.86 17.47 -23.02
C GLY A 185 -9.15 18.70 -22.17
N THR A 186 -9.66 19.81 -22.75
CA THR A 186 -9.91 21.05 -21.99
C THR A 186 -11.36 21.31 -21.64
N ALA A 187 -12.31 20.60 -22.26
CA ALA A 187 -13.74 20.86 -22.07
C ALA A 187 -14.53 19.68 -21.50
N THR A 188 -14.03 18.45 -21.66
CA THR A 188 -14.75 17.21 -21.33
C THR A 188 -13.78 16.13 -20.85
N THR A 189 -14.34 15.05 -20.31
CA THR A 189 -13.61 13.94 -19.71
C THR A 189 -13.52 12.72 -20.62
N TYR A 190 -12.61 11.81 -20.27
CA TYR A 190 -12.30 10.60 -21.01
C TYR A 190 -12.24 9.38 -20.10
N THR A 191 -12.51 8.21 -20.66
CA THR A 191 -12.38 6.92 -19.96
C THR A 191 -10.93 6.59 -19.58
N TYR A 192 -9.98 7.05 -20.40
CA TYR A 192 -8.53 7.06 -20.18
C TYR A 192 -8.01 8.41 -20.70
N PRO A 193 -6.87 8.94 -20.23
CA PRO A 193 -6.29 10.15 -20.81
C PRO A 193 -6.25 10.08 -22.35
N ALA A 194 -6.48 11.20 -23.03
CA ALA A 194 -6.65 11.15 -24.49
C ALA A 194 -5.44 10.48 -25.17
N TRP A 195 -5.73 9.55 -26.09
CA TRP A 195 -4.73 8.82 -26.86
C TRP A 195 -3.76 7.93 -26.07
N THR A 196 -4.14 7.51 -24.85
CA THR A 196 -3.33 6.55 -24.07
C THR A 196 -3.81 5.11 -24.16
N GLU A 197 -5.04 4.87 -24.62
CA GLU A 197 -5.53 3.52 -24.90
C GLU A 197 -6.30 3.45 -26.23
N TYR A 198 -6.11 2.34 -26.96
CA TYR A 198 -6.68 2.17 -28.29
C TYR A 198 -8.20 2.03 -28.23
N ARG A 199 -8.91 2.84 -29.03
CA ARG A 199 -10.39 2.91 -29.10
C ARG A 199 -11.06 3.38 -27.81
N LYS A 200 -10.32 3.94 -26.86
CA LYS A 200 -10.89 4.66 -25.71
C LYS A 200 -11.05 6.12 -26.07
N GLY A 201 -12.06 6.75 -25.48
CA GLY A 201 -12.46 8.11 -25.85
C GLY A 201 -13.18 8.81 -24.71
N ARG A 202 -13.88 9.88 -25.08
CA ARG A 202 -14.61 10.74 -24.15
C ARG A 202 -15.67 9.97 -23.37
N THR A 203 -15.86 10.30 -22.09
CA THR A 203 -16.96 9.77 -21.28
C THR A 203 -18.27 10.45 -21.66
N VAL A 204 -18.23 11.76 -21.94
CA VAL A 204 -19.35 12.54 -22.48
C VAL A 204 -18.90 13.40 -23.67
N THR A 205 -19.78 13.57 -24.66
CA THR A 205 -19.47 14.37 -25.86
C THR A 205 -19.71 15.87 -25.68
N ASP A 206 -20.51 16.24 -24.68
CA ASP A 206 -20.85 17.60 -24.31
C ASP A 206 -20.86 17.74 -22.79
N ALA A 207 -20.01 18.62 -22.28
CA ALA A 207 -19.90 18.92 -20.85
C ALA A 207 -20.67 20.20 -20.44
N THR A 208 -21.36 20.88 -21.37
CA THR A 208 -22.13 22.10 -21.08
C THR A 208 -23.10 21.94 -19.90
N PRO A 209 -23.82 20.80 -19.72
CA PRO A 209 -24.68 20.61 -18.55
C PRO A 209 -23.95 20.67 -17.20
N TYR A 210 -22.64 20.40 -17.20
CA TYR A 210 -21.79 20.31 -16.02
C TYR A 210 -20.97 21.59 -15.78
N ALA A 211 -21.26 22.69 -16.48
CA ALA A 211 -20.50 23.93 -16.38
C ALA A 211 -20.44 24.51 -14.96
N ASN A 212 -21.48 24.24 -14.16
CA ASN A 212 -21.58 24.69 -12.77
C ASN A 212 -21.21 23.60 -11.74
N ASP A 213 -20.93 22.39 -12.20
CA ASP A 213 -20.61 21.28 -11.31
C ASP A 213 -19.22 21.42 -10.71
N THR A 214 -19.08 20.87 -9.52
CA THR A 214 -17.82 20.87 -8.78
C THR A 214 -17.26 19.47 -8.67
N PHE A 215 -15.93 19.37 -8.64
CA PHE A 215 -15.23 18.12 -8.79
C PHE A 215 -14.13 17.94 -7.75
N LYS A 216 -13.92 16.70 -7.32
CA LYS A 216 -12.72 16.26 -6.61
C LYS A 216 -11.77 15.56 -7.56
N VAL A 217 -10.47 15.84 -7.43
CA VAL A 217 -9.44 15.05 -8.09
C VAL A 217 -9.21 13.79 -7.26
N THR A 218 -9.34 12.64 -7.91
CA THR A 218 -9.20 11.33 -7.27
C THR A 218 -7.92 10.62 -7.67
N ASP A 219 -7.31 11.02 -8.79
CA ASP A 219 -6.12 10.35 -9.32
C ASP A 219 -5.41 11.24 -10.36
N GLN A 220 -4.15 10.93 -10.68
CA GLN A 220 -3.36 11.68 -11.66
C GLN A 220 -2.33 10.82 -12.42
N THR A 221 -1.96 11.26 -13.63
CA THR A 221 -0.89 10.65 -14.45
C THR A 221 -0.40 11.64 -15.50
N THR A 222 0.78 11.40 -16.06
CA THR A 222 1.33 12.16 -17.18
C THR A 222 1.34 11.32 -18.44
N ARG A 223 0.96 11.87 -19.59
CA ARG A 223 1.08 11.15 -20.86
C ARG A 223 2.53 11.13 -21.33
N THR A 224 3.04 9.96 -21.71
CA THR A 224 4.47 9.75 -21.97
C THR A 224 4.98 10.54 -23.20
N ARG A 225 4.14 10.75 -24.22
CA ARG A 225 4.55 11.46 -25.45
C ARG A 225 4.44 12.98 -25.30
N GLU A 226 3.33 13.46 -24.75
CA GLU A 226 3.03 14.88 -24.62
C GLU A 226 3.64 15.51 -23.37
N GLY A 227 3.85 14.75 -22.31
CA GLY A 227 4.33 15.25 -21.01
C GLY A 227 3.29 16.07 -20.24
N ASP A 228 2.02 16.06 -20.65
CA ASP A 228 0.96 16.82 -19.99
C ASP A 228 0.31 16.03 -18.84
N LEU A 229 -0.06 16.75 -17.78
CA LEU A 229 -0.71 16.19 -16.59
C LEU A 229 -2.21 16.01 -16.83
N TRP A 230 -2.68 14.79 -16.58
CA TRP A 230 -4.09 14.41 -16.59
C TRP A 230 -4.52 13.95 -15.21
N VAL A 231 -5.73 14.33 -14.83
CA VAL A 231 -6.33 13.97 -13.54
C VAL A 231 -7.68 13.30 -13.73
N LYS A 232 -8.01 12.37 -12.83
CA LYS A 232 -9.34 11.77 -12.77
C LYS A 232 -10.21 12.59 -11.83
N ILE A 233 -11.34 13.06 -12.34
CA ILE A 233 -12.29 13.85 -11.57
C ILE A 233 -13.52 13.03 -11.21
N ALA A 234 -14.03 13.29 -10.00
CA ALA A 234 -15.31 12.81 -9.50
C ALA A 234 -16.23 13.99 -9.23
N ASP A 235 -17.40 13.99 -9.84
CA ASP A 235 -18.46 14.98 -9.64
C ASP A 235 -19.01 14.87 -8.22
N THR A 236 -19.09 16.02 -7.54
CA THR A 236 -19.67 16.14 -6.21
C THR A 236 -21.17 16.44 -6.24
N ASN A 237 -21.73 16.74 -7.41
CA ASN A 237 -23.11 17.13 -7.58
C ASN A 237 -23.96 15.95 -8.03
N ALA A 238 -25.20 15.85 -7.52
CA ALA A 238 -26.12 14.77 -7.89
C ALA A 238 -26.96 15.07 -9.14
N THR A 239 -27.03 16.34 -9.57
CA THR A 239 -28.05 16.87 -10.49
C THR A 239 -27.99 16.29 -11.91
N ASN A 240 -26.78 16.12 -12.47
CA ASN A 240 -26.60 15.65 -13.86
C ASN A 240 -26.21 14.17 -13.96
N GLY A 241 -26.12 13.48 -12.82
CA GLY A 241 -25.55 12.15 -12.70
C GLY A 241 -24.04 12.14 -12.92
N GLN A 242 -23.35 11.19 -12.29
CA GLN A 242 -21.87 11.08 -12.30
C GLN A 242 -21.28 10.59 -13.65
N LYS A 243 -21.98 10.83 -14.77
CA LYS A 243 -21.60 10.37 -16.12
C LYS A 243 -20.36 11.09 -16.65
N ILE A 244 -20.09 12.32 -16.21
CA ILE A 244 -18.88 13.05 -16.62
C ILE A 244 -17.62 12.57 -15.88
N ASN A 245 -17.72 11.68 -14.87
CA ASN A 245 -16.54 11.20 -14.16
C ASN A 245 -15.52 10.57 -15.11
N GLY A 246 -14.26 10.97 -15.00
CA GLY A 246 -13.22 10.53 -15.93
C GLY A 246 -11.98 11.40 -15.92
N TRP A 247 -11.12 11.18 -16.91
CA TRP A 247 -9.84 11.84 -17.10
C TRP A 247 -9.97 13.16 -17.85
N ILE A 248 -9.35 14.23 -17.34
CA ILE A 248 -9.25 15.53 -18.00
C ILE A 248 -7.85 16.12 -17.79
N LYS A 249 -7.39 17.04 -18.65
CA LYS A 249 -6.13 17.76 -18.40
C LYS A 249 -6.26 18.55 -17.11
N TYR A 250 -5.23 18.52 -16.27
CA TYR A 250 -5.24 19.30 -15.03
C TYR A 250 -5.36 20.81 -15.30
N SER A 251 -4.74 21.29 -16.37
CA SER A 251 -4.82 22.70 -16.81
C SER A 251 -6.23 23.14 -17.26
N ALA A 252 -7.18 22.21 -17.40
CA ALA A 252 -8.56 22.49 -17.71
C ALA A 252 -9.42 22.77 -16.47
N LEU A 253 -8.82 22.67 -15.28
CA LEU A 253 -9.49 22.83 -14.01
C LEU A 253 -9.06 24.12 -13.33
N THR A 254 -10.04 24.82 -12.79
CA THR A 254 -9.79 25.96 -11.89
C THR A 254 -10.13 25.52 -10.48
N ALA A 255 -9.13 25.52 -9.60
CA ALA A 255 -9.35 25.33 -8.17
C ALA A 255 -10.27 26.44 -7.65
N GLN A 256 -11.38 26.05 -7.06
CA GLN A 256 -12.25 26.98 -6.35
C GLN A 256 -11.57 27.31 -5.02
N LYS A 257 -11.47 28.60 -4.71
CA LYS A 257 -11.13 29.03 -3.35
C LYS A 257 -12.11 28.32 -2.42
N PRO A 258 -11.65 27.68 -1.32
CA PRO A 258 -12.59 27.13 -0.34
C PRO A 258 -13.54 28.25 0.04
N THR A 259 -14.82 28.08 -0.29
CA THR A 259 -15.87 28.93 0.27
C THR A 259 -15.68 28.81 1.78
N PRO A 260 -15.50 29.92 2.52
CA PRO A 260 -15.48 29.86 3.97
C PRO A 260 -16.69 29.03 4.39
N ALA A 261 -16.50 28.06 5.27
CA ALA A 261 -17.62 27.38 5.90
C ALA A 261 -18.61 28.47 6.34
N PRO A 262 -19.93 28.29 6.12
CA PRO A 262 -20.92 29.26 6.59
C PRO A 262 -20.57 29.60 8.04
N ALA A 263 -20.51 30.91 8.34
CA ALA A 263 -20.16 31.38 9.68
C ALA A 263 -20.96 30.55 10.68
N PRO A 264 -20.32 29.94 11.70
CA PRO A 264 -21.02 29.12 12.65
C PRO A 264 -22.22 29.92 13.17
N ALA A 265 -23.39 29.29 13.21
CA ALA A 265 -24.58 29.94 13.74
C ALA A 265 -24.23 30.59 15.09
N PRO A 266 -24.63 31.84 15.34
CA PRO A 266 -24.29 32.52 16.59
C PRO A 266 -24.70 31.64 17.77
N ILE A 267 -23.82 31.50 18.76
CA ILE A 267 -24.10 30.75 19.99
C ILE A 267 -25.30 31.43 20.65
N ALA A 268 -26.39 30.69 20.88
CA ALA A 268 -27.60 31.26 21.43
C ALA A 268 -27.38 31.77 22.87
N ASP A 269 -28.19 32.75 23.29
CA ASP A 269 -28.10 33.37 24.63
C ASP A 269 -28.43 32.41 25.78
N ASN A 270 -28.88 31.19 25.49
CA ASN A 270 -29.10 30.10 26.43
C ASN A 270 -28.10 28.94 26.27
N GLN A 271 -27.01 29.17 25.53
CA GLN A 271 -25.96 28.18 25.26
C GLN A 271 -24.60 28.73 25.63
N VAL A 272 -23.70 27.82 26.00
CA VAL A 272 -22.26 28.09 26.08
C VAL A 272 -21.54 27.09 25.19
N GLN A 273 -20.62 27.57 24.36
CA GLN A 273 -19.75 26.70 23.59
C GLN A 273 -18.47 26.46 24.39
N VAL A 274 -18.03 25.21 24.46
CA VAL A 274 -16.76 24.82 25.06
C VAL A 274 -15.82 24.33 23.97
N THR A 275 -14.60 24.84 23.96
CA THR A 275 -13.52 24.41 23.07
C THR A 275 -12.37 23.85 23.90
N LEU A 276 -11.82 22.70 23.49
CA LEU A 276 -10.60 22.15 24.09
C LEU A 276 -9.41 22.43 23.18
N HIS A 277 -8.38 23.09 23.71
CA HIS A 277 -7.21 23.55 22.97
C HIS A 277 -5.96 22.80 23.42
N ASP A 278 -5.27 22.12 22.49
CA ASP A 278 -3.97 21.51 22.77
C ASP A 278 -2.86 22.54 22.68
N VAL A 279 -2.29 22.87 23.84
CA VAL A 279 -1.24 23.91 23.97
C VAL A 279 0.07 23.54 23.29
N TYR A 280 0.34 22.25 23.03
CA TYR A 280 1.60 21.83 22.41
C TYR A 280 1.54 21.83 20.89
N THR A 281 0.43 21.34 20.33
CA THR A 281 0.23 21.35 18.87
C THR A 281 -0.41 22.63 18.36
N ASN A 282 -0.87 23.50 19.28
CA ASN A 282 -1.57 24.75 19.01
C ASN A 282 -2.80 24.53 18.13
N LYS A 283 -3.60 23.50 18.47
CA LYS A 283 -4.78 23.08 17.72
C LYS A 283 -6.00 22.92 18.63
N ASP A 284 -7.15 23.35 18.13
CA ASP A 284 -8.43 23.06 18.77
C ASP A 284 -8.86 21.63 18.44
N LEU A 285 -9.22 20.89 19.48
CA LEU A 285 -9.57 19.46 19.42
C LEU A 285 -11.06 19.23 19.09
N GLY A 286 -11.78 20.32 18.83
CA GLY A 286 -13.22 20.38 18.63
C GLY A 286 -13.90 21.29 19.64
N SER A 287 -15.13 21.65 19.31
CA SER A 287 -16.01 22.46 20.16
C SER A 287 -17.38 21.79 20.29
N PHE A 288 -18.01 21.93 21.44
CA PHE A 288 -19.34 21.39 21.71
C PHE A 288 -20.21 22.43 22.43
N LEU A 289 -21.52 22.37 22.20
CA LEU A 289 -22.51 23.27 22.80
C LEU A 289 -23.14 22.61 24.02
N LEU A 290 -23.22 23.37 25.10
CA LEU A 290 -23.98 23.00 26.29
C LEU A 290 -25.19 23.92 26.42
N ASN A 291 -26.36 23.32 26.63
CA ASN A 291 -27.61 24.05 26.81
C ASN A 291 -27.82 24.35 28.30
N LYS A 292 -28.25 25.58 28.60
CA LYS A 292 -28.68 25.98 29.94
C LYS A 292 -29.80 25.06 30.45
N ALA A 293 -29.57 24.38 31.58
CA ALA A 293 -30.65 23.70 32.29
C ALA A 293 -31.51 24.70 33.06
N THR A 294 -32.76 24.34 33.38
CA THR A 294 -33.73 25.23 34.03
C THR A 294 -33.23 25.85 35.34
N ALA A 295 -32.42 25.11 36.10
CA ALA A 295 -31.88 25.54 37.39
C ALA A 295 -30.52 26.26 37.29
N ASP A 296 -29.88 26.29 36.12
CA ASP A 296 -28.56 26.90 35.97
C ASP A 296 -28.71 28.42 35.96
N LEU A 297 -27.97 29.11 36.84
CA LEU A 297 -28.00 30.57 36.87
C LEU A 297 -26.98 31.18 35.90
N ASN A 298 -25.82 30.54 35.74
CA ASN A 298 -24.67 31.03 34.98
C ASN A 298 -24.05 29.91 34.13
N ALA A 299 -23.31 30.27 33.07
CA ALA A 299 -22.75 29.30 32.13
C ALA A 299 -21.69 28.36 32.74
N ASN A 300 -20.94 28.81 33.75
CA ASN A 300 -20.01 27.93 34.49
C ASN A 300 -20.73 26.81 35.25
N VAL A 301 -21.94 27.07 35.76
CA VAL A 301 -22.80 26.04 36.38
C VAL A 301 -23.26 25.02 35.33
N THR A 302 -23.65 25.48 34.15
CA THR A 302 -23.98 24.59 33.03
C THR A 302 -22.80 23.69 32.63
N ILE A 303 -21.58 24.24 32.58
CA ILE A 303 -20.36 23.45 32.31
C ILE A 303 -20.09 22.44 33.44
N ALA A 304 -20.27 22.85 34.69
CA ALA A 304 -20.08 21.99 35.85
C ALA A 304 -21.08 20.81 35.87
N HIS A 305 -22.36 21.08 35.59
CA HIS A 305 -23.41 20.06 35.51
C HIS A 305 -23.16 19.05 34.38
N ALA A 306 -22.58 19.46 33.26
CA ALA A 306 -22.25 18.55 32.15
C ALA A 306 -21.30 17.40 32.56
N VAL A 307 -20.57 17.58 33.66
CA VAL A 307 -19.64 16.58 34.22
C VAL A 307 -19.90 16.27 35.69
N ASN A 308 -21.05 16.66 36.22
CA ASN A 308 -21.49 16.44 37.61
C ASN A 308 -20.45 16.87 38.66
N ILE A 309 -19.93 18.10 38.54
CA ILE A 309 -18.96 18.67 39.50
C ILE A 309 -19.55 19.89 40.21
N ASP A 310 -18.99 20.20 41.39
CA ASP A 310 -19.27 21.46 42.08
C ASP A 310 -18.76 22.64 41.21
N PRO A 311 -19.58 23.65 40.89
CA PRO A 311 -19.13 24.86 40.20
C PRO A 311 -18.02 25.65 40.93
N ALA A 312 -17.80 25.41 42.22
CA ALA A 312 -16.70 25.96 43.00
C ALA A 312 -15.42 25.10 42.97
N ALA A 313 -15.48 23.89 42.39
CA ALA A 313 -14.33 22.99 42.30
C ALA A 313 -13.33 23.40 41.21
N ASP A 314 -12.10 22.91 41.35
CA ASP A 314 -11.05 23.08 40.33
C ASP A 314 -11.43 22.35 39.04
N ILE A 315 -11.71 23.12 38.00
CA ILE A 315 -12.13 22.61 36.69
C ILE A 315 -11.07 21.69 36.07
N ASN A 316 -9.78 21.87 36.42
CA ASN A 316 -8.69 21.07 35.88
C ASN A 316 -8.83 19.58 36.23
N ASN A 317 -9.40 19.25 37.39
CA ASN A 317 -9.65 17.86 37.80
C ASN A 317 -10.74 17.18 36.96
N SER A 318 -11.57 17.96 36.27
CA SER A 318 -12.76 17.47 35.57
C SER A 318 -12.72 17.71 34.05
N LEU A 319 -11.74 18.47 33.54
CA LEU A 319 -11.57 18.70 32.10
C LEU A 319 -11.38 17.40 31.30
N VAL A 320 -10.75 16.40 31.90
CA VAL A 320 -10.64 15.06 31.29
C VAL A 320 -12.02 14.43 31.13
N ALA A 321 -12.84 14.45 32.18
CA ALA A 321 -14.21 13.91 32.13
C ALA A 321 -15.07 14.66 31.10
N LEU A 322 -14.91 15.98 31.02
CA LEU A 322 -15.61 16.84 30.06
C LEU A 322 -15.24 16.47 28.62
N GLY A 323 -13.94 16.36 28.32
CA GLY A 323 -13.48 15.92 27.01
C GLY A 323 -14.02 14.53 26.65
N GLN A 324 -13.96 13.57 27.58
CA GLN A 324 -14.41 12.20 27.37
C GLN A 324 -15.91 12.11 27.09
N ALA A 325 -16.75 12.89 27.79
CA ALA A 325 -18.19 12.97 27.56
C ALA A 325 -18.53 13.49 26.15
N HIS A 326 -17.62 14.26 25.54
CA HIS A 326 -17.77 14.86 24.22
C HIS A 326 -16.80 14.30 23.17
N ASN A 327 -16.39 13.04 23.33
CA ASN A 327 -15.54 12.28 22.38
C ASN A 327 -14.12 12.84 22.13
N VAL A 328 -13.61 13.72 22.99
CA VAL A 328 -12.20 14.15 22.99
C VAL A 328 -11.42 13.26 23.96
N ARG A 329 -10.67 12.30 23.42
CA ARG A 329 -9.89 11.30 24.19
C ARG A 329 -8.39 11.47 24.02
N GLY A 330 -7.60 11.04 25.00
CA GLY A 330 -6.12 11.06 24.94
C GLY A 330 -5.47 12.37 25.39
N TYR A 331 -6.23 13.26 26.04
CA TYR A 331 -5.76 14.55 26.53
C TYR A 331 -5.95 14.67 28.05
N SER A 332 -5.11 15.48 28.70
CA SER A 332 -5.21 15.77 30.13
C SER A 332 -4.70 17.18 30.47
N VAL A 333 -4.78 17.54 31.74
CA VAL A 333 -4.19 18.78 32.29
C VAL A 333 -2.82 18.57 32.95
N SER A 334 -2.33 17.32 33.02
CA SER A 334 -1.16 16.95 33.82
C SER A 334 0.14 17.59 33.33
N GLY A 335 0.30 17.77 32.02
CA GLY A 335 1.46 18.44 31.41
C GLY A 335 1.27 19.93 31.13
N LEU A 336 0.24 20.57 31.72
CA LEU A 336 0.07 22.02 31.71
C LEU A 336 0.90 22.68 32.80
N THR A 337 1.40 23.88 32.54
CA THR A 337 2.04 24.74 33.54
C THR A 337 0.99 25.29 34.52
N ASP A 338 1.44 25.76 35.69
CA ASP A 338 0.52 26.35 36.68
C ASP A 338 -0.20 27.59 36.15
N ALA A 339 0.48 28.38 35.30
CA ALA A 339 -0.14 29.50 34.59
C ALA A 339 -1.26 29.05 33.64
N GLN A 340 -1.08 27.94 32.92
CA GLN A 340 -2.09 27.39 32.02
C GLN A 340 -3.28 26.80 32.78
N LYS A 341 -3.04 26.13 33.92
CA LYS A 341 -4.10 25.65 34.81
C LYS A 341 -4.89 26.79 35.44
N SER A 342 -4.19 27.86 35.84
CA SER A 342 -4.83 29.10 36.32
C SER A 342 -5.67 29.76 35.23
N ALA A 343 -5.18 29.78 33.97
CA ALA A 343 -5.93 30.31 32.85
C ALA A 343 -7.22 29.52 32.59
N ASN A 344 -7.18 28.19 32.69
CA ASN A 344 -8.38 27.35 32.64
C ASN A 344 -9.39 27.72 33.73
N GLN A 345 -8.91 27.90 34.96
CA GLN A 345 -9.76 28.25 36.09
C GLN A 345 -10.43 29.63 35.90
N THR A 346 -9.69 30.62 35.41
CA THR A 346 -10.24 31.95 35.06
C THR A 346 -11.24 31.86 33.91
N ALA A 347 -10.91 31.11 32.86
CA ALA A 347 -11.81 30.90 31.72
C ALA A 347 -13.14 30.30 32.17
N PHE A 348 -13.09 29.28 33.03
CA PHE A 348 -14.28 28.65 33.61
C PHE A 348 -15.12 29.64 34.42
N GLN A 349 -14.52 30.43 35.31
CA GLN A 349 -15.25 31.41 36.12
C GLN A 349 -15.86 32.54 35.28
N SER A 350 -15.21 32.93 34.18
CA SER A 350 -15.68 33.98 33.27
C SER A 350 -16.69 33.50 32.22
N ALA A 351 -17.00 32.20 32.17
CA ALA A 351 -17.90 31.63 31.18
C ALA A 351 -19.27 32.31 31.20
N SER A 352 -19.77 32.68 30.03
CA SER A 352 -21.03 33.40 29.84
C SER A 352 -21.84 32.79 28.71
N TYR A 353 -23.18 32.90 28.77
CA TYR A 353 -24.02 32.42 27.67
C TYR A 353 -23.83 33.29 26.42
N GLY A 354 -24.10 32.70 25.24
CA GLY A 354 -23.86 33.33 23.95
C GLY A 354 -22.38 33.47 23.58
N LYS A 355 -21.46 32.84 24.34
CA LYS A 355 -20.00 32.92 24.16
C LYS A 355 -19.35 31.54 24.11
N ASN A 356 -18.13 31.52 23.56
CA ASN A 356 -17.23 30.36 23.62
C ASN A 356 -16.26 30.52 24.80
N VAL A 357 -16.05 29.45 25.54
CA VAL A 357 -14.98 29.31 26.53
C VAL A 357 -13.98 28.27 26.05
N THR A 358 -12.68 28.57 26.19
CA THR A 358 -11.61 27.67 25.75
C THR A 358 -10.83 27.15 26.94
N PHE A 359 -10.60 25.85 26.99
CA PHE A 359 -9.78 25.20 28.00
C PHE A 359 -8.55 24.58 27.37
N ASN A 360 -7.40 24.91 27.93
CA ASN A 360 -6.12 24.31 27.62
C ASN A 360 -6.09 22.87 28.11
N VAL A 361 -5.60 21.98 27.27
CA VAL A 361 -5.24 20.61 27.57
C VAL A 361 -3.91 20.31 26.90
N THR A 362 -3.30 19.20 27.27
CA THR A 362 -2.14 18.63 26.59
C THR A 362 -2.45 17.20 26.20
N SER A 363 -1.89 16.75 25.08
CA SER A 363 -1.79 15.31 24.83
C SER A 363 -1.14 14.64 26.05
N VAL A 364 -1.68 13.50 26.47
CA VAL A 364 -1.02 12.71 27.51
C VAL A 364 0.24 12.13 26.88
N LYS A 365 1.42 12.65 27.25
CA LYS A 365 2.67 11.88 27.06
C LYS A 365 2.48 10.62 27.89
N GLY A 366 2.16 9.50 27.24
CA GLY A 366 1.75 8.30 27.96
C GLY A 366 2.80 7.91 29.00
N THR A 367 2.36 7.40 30.14
CA THR A 367 3.22 6.64 31.03
C THR A 367 3.40 5.26 30.40
N SER A 368 4.62 4.72 30.42
CA SER A 368 4.83 3.34 29.97
C SER A 368 3.95 2.41 30.80
N LEU A 369 3.27 1.48 30.13
CA LEU A 369 2.52 0.40 30.77
C LEU A 369 3.41 -0.41 31.73
N PHE A 370 4.69 -0.57 31.39
CA PHE A 370 5.70 -1.26 32.17
C PHE A 370 6.77 -0.28 32.67
N ALA A 371 6.37 0.65 33.54
CA ALA A 371 7.28 1.65 34.11
C ALA A 371 8.47 1.03 34.88
N ASP A 372 8.28 -0.14 35.48
CA ASP A 372 9.35 -0.94 36.07
C ASP A 372 9.74 -2.07 35.12
N LYS A 373 10.88 -1.90 34.44
CA LYS A 373 11.42 -2.92 33.53
C LYS A 373 11.65 -4.26 34.21
N THR A 374 11.91 -4.25 35.53
CA THR A 374 12.15 -5.49 36.26
C THR A 374 10.92 -6.37 36.21
N LYS A 375 9.71 -5.79 36.08
CA LYS A 375 8.37 -6.41 35.99
C LYS A 375 7.93 -6.87 34.60
N VAL A 376 8.70 -6.56 33.56
CA VAL A 376 8.49 -7.12 32.21
C VAL A 376 8.99 -8.57 32.12
N LEU A 377 9.98 -8.93 32.95
CA LEU A 377 10.63 -10.25 32.94
C LEU A 377 10.77 -11.02 34.27
N PRO A 378 10.27 -10.62 35.46
CA PRO A 378 10.49 -11.39 36.69
C PRO A 378 9.32 -12.36 36.83
N GLY A 379 9.39 -13.47 36.13
CA GLY A 379 8.41 -14.55 36.27
C GLY A 379 7.43 -14.65 35.12
N ILE A 380 7.96 -15.06 33.97
CA ILE A 380 7.21 -15.98 33.11
C ILE A 380 7.35 -17.36 33.79
N VAL A 381 6.50 -17.65 34.77
CA VAL A 381 6.61 -18.81 35.69
C VAL A 381 6.17 -20.11 35.02
N ALA A 382 7.06 -21.09 34.84
CA ALA A 382 6.67 -22.49 34.98
C ALA A 382 7.70 -23.28 35.78
N ASN A 383 7.14 -24.12 36.64
CA ASN A 383 7.81 -25.26 37.20
C ASN A 383 8.16 -26.25 36.06
N ASN A 384 9.43 -26.69 36.06
CA ASN A 384 9.98 -27.91 35.47
C ASN A 384 10.88 -27.74 34.22
N ASN A 385 12.12 -28.22 34.37
CA ASN A 385 13.23 -28.23 33.42
C ASN A 385 13.05 -29.17 32.20
N ASN A 386 11.84 -29.68 31.93
CA ASN A 386 11.59 -30.62 30.82
C ASN A 386 10.72 -29.97 29.75
N ILE A 387 11.33 -29.12 28.91
CA ILE A 387 10.68 -28.57 27.72
C ILE A 387 10.90 -29.54 26.56
N THR A 388 9.85 -30.27 26.17
CA THR A 388 9.79 -31.06 24.92
C THR A 388 9.28 -30.21 23.75
N ASP A 389 9.56 -30.62 22.51
CA ASP A 389 9.09 -29.92 21.31
C ASP A 389 7.55 -29.81 21.28
N GLY A 390 7.03 -28.60 21.04
CA GLY A 390 5.58 -28.32 21.05
C GLY A 390 4.94 -28.13 22.43
N SER A 391 5.73 -27.97 23.50
CA SER A 391 5.19 -27.72 24.84
C SER A 391 4.72 -26.26 25.00
N ASN A 392 3.50 -26.07 25.51
CA ASN A 392 3.10 -24.82 26.14
C ASN A 392 3.62 -24.85 27.57
N GLY A 393 4.69 -24.11 27.84
CA GLY A 393 5.33 -24.07 29.14
C GLY A 393 5.93 -22.70 29.36
N ALA A 394 6.03 -22.28 30.61
CA ALA A 394 6.61 -20.99 30.90
C ALA A 394 8.14 -21.04 31.04
N PHE A 395 8.73 -19.93 30.63
CA PHE A 395 10.12 -19.77 30.28
C PHE A 395 10.59 -18.44 30.90
N SER A 396 11.40 -18.49 31.96
CA SER A 396 11.94 -17.26 32.58
C SER A 396 13.46 -17.22 32.41
N PRO A 397 13.98 -16.47 31.43
CA PRO A 397 15.40 -16.16 31.42
C PRO A 397 15.69 -15.28 32.65
N ALA A 398 16.77 -15.56 33.36
CA ALA A 398 17.30 -14.61 34.34
C ALA A 398 17.70 -13.32 33.62
N GLY A 399 17.69 -12.18 34.31
CA GLY A 399 18.02 -10.89 33.69
C GLY A 399 19.39 -10.85 32.99
N THR A 400 20.33 -11.70 33.41
CA THR A 400 21.67 -11.89 32.85
C THR A 400 21.77 -12.96 31.77
N ASP A 401 20.72 -13.76 31.58
CA ASP A 401 20.68 -14.77 30.52
C ASP A 401 20.67 -14.07 29.16
N TYR A 402 21.38 -14.65 28.20
CA TYR A 402 21.48 -14.09 26.87
C TYR A 402 20.43 -14.72 25.95
N VAL A 403 19.69 -13.84 25.27
CA VAL A 403 18.66 -14.17 24.29
C VAL A 403 19.00 -13.49 22.97
N GLU A 404 18.71 -14.16 21.86
CA GLU A 404 18.76 -13.55 20.55
C GLU A 404 17.36 -13.09 20.15
N VAL A 405 17.23 -11.80 19.88
CA VAL A 405 16.04 -11.17 19.33
C VAL A 405 16.44 -10.32 18.14
N ASN A 406 15.66 -10.33 17.06
CA ASN A 406 15.97 -9.59 15.83
C ASN A 406 17.40 -9.84 15.28
N GLY A 407 17.92 -11.06 15.47
CA GLY A 407 19.26 -11.45 15.03
C GLY A 407 20.40 -10.84 15.87
N THR A 408 20.09 -10.18 16.97
CA THR A 408 21.06 -9.61 17.92
C THR A 408 21.01 -10.37 19.24
N LEU A 409 22.17 -10.80 19.72
CA LEU A 409 22.31 -11.46 21.03
C LEU A 409 22.47 -10.40 22.13
N GLU A 410 21.50 -10.31 23.03
CA GLU A 410 21.41 -9.32 24.12
C GLU A 410 21.04 -9.98 25.45
N GLN A 411 21.18 -9.24 26.56
CA GLN A 411 20.71 -9.76 27.86
C GLN A 411 19.19 -9.69 27.91
N ALA A 412 18.57 -10.61 28.64
CA ALA A 412 17.12 -10.58 28.84
C ALA A 412 16.66 -9.21 29.41
N ASN A 413 17.42 -8.59 30.31
CA ASN A 413 17.11 -7.24 30.81
C ASN A 413 17.03 -6.16 29.70
N ASP A 414 17.84 -6.27 28.64
CA ASP A 414 17.84 -5.32 27.53
C ASP A 414 16.58 -5.50 26.65
N LEU A 415 16.12 -6.75 26.51
CA LEU A 415 14.82 -7.07 25.90
C LEU A 415 13.65 -6.49 26.72
N ALA A 416 13.68 -6.62 28.05
CA ALA A 416 12.71 -5.99 28.95
C ALA A 416 12.67 -4.48 28.76
N ASP A 417 13.84 -3.85 28.69
CA ASP A 417 13.98 -2.41 28.44
C ASP A 417 13.38 -2.02 27.08
N SER A 418 13.59 -2.83 26.05
CA SER A 418 13.04 -2.60 24.70
C SER A 418 11.51 -2.71 24.67
N ILE A 419 10.94 -3.72 25.35
CA ILE A 419 9.49 -3.89 25.49
C ILE A 419 8.87 -2.73 26.29
N ALA A 420 9.49 -2.33 27.41
CA ALA A 420 9.02 -1.23 28.25
C ALA A 420 9.00 0.13 27.52
N LYS A 421 9.81 0.29 26.46
CA LYS A 421 9.93 1.51 25.66
C LYS A 421 9.09 1.51 24.38
N LEU A 422 8.28 0.46 24.13
CA LEU A 422 7.38 0.44 22.99
C LEU A 422 6.33 1.54 23.11
N GLY A 423 6.41 2.56 22.25
CA GLY A 423 5.49 3.71 22.28
C GLY A 423 4.00 3.35 22.11
N THR A 424 3.70 2.17 21.58
CA THR A 424 2.34 1.59 21.48
C THR A 424 1.78 1.12 22.82
N LEU A 425 2.63 0.97 23.85
CA LEU A 425 2.28 0.56 25.21
C LEU A 425 2.38 1.73 26.20
N TYR A 426 2.14 2.95 25.72
CA TYR A 426 2.13 4.16 26.54
C TYR A 426 0.69 4.67 26.67
N GLY A 427 0.28 5.06 27.87
CA GLY A 427 -1.10 5.47 28.13
C GLY A 427 -1.28 6.37 29.36
N SER A 428 -2.51 6.81 29.61
CA SER A 428 -2.86 7.57 30.81
C SER A 428 -2.90 6.66 32.04
N ASN A 429 -2.56 7.16 33.24
CA ASN A 429 -2.74 6.41 34.48
C ASN A 429 -4.19 5.88 34.60
N GLY A 430 -4.37 4.60 34.89
CA GLY A 430 -5.68 3.93 34.90
C GLY A 430 -6.19 3.43 33.54
N GLN A 431 -5.52 3.75 32.42
CA GLN A 431 -5.85 3.18 31.11
C GLN A 431 -5.53 1.69 31.08
N THR A 432 -6.45 0.88 30.57
CA THR A 432 -6.29 -0.57 30.47
C THR A 432 -6.06 -1.02 29.03
N PHE A 433 -5.02 -1.82 28.81
CA PHE A 433 -4.72 -2.52 27.57
C PHE A 433 -5.20 -3.96 27.67
N SER A 434 -5.87 -4.48 26.64
CA SER A 434 -6.16 -5.92 26.59
C SER A 434 -4.86 -6.70 26.38
N GLY A 435 -4.80 -7.92 26.90
CA GLY A 435 -3.64 -8.79 26.69
C GLY A 435 -3.32 -9.01 25.21
N SER A 436 -4.35 -9.18 24.37
CA SER A 436 -4.20 -9.26 22.91
C SER A 436 -3.57 -8.03 22.27
N SER A 437 -3.85 -6.82 22.76
CA SER A 437 -3.23 -5.59 22.27
C SER A 437 -1.76 -5.48 22.71
N VAL A 438 -1.42 -5.96 23.91
CA VAL A 438 -0.04 -6.03 24.39
C VAL A 438 0.77 -7.03 23.57
N GLU A 439 0.23 -8.23 23.34
CA GLU A 439 0.83 -9.26 22.50
C GLU A 439 1.09 -8.75 21.08
N LYS A 440 0.09 -8.10 20.48
CA LYS A 440 0.21 -7.51 19.14
C LYS A 440 1.32 -6.45 19.09
N ALA A 441 1.39 -5.56 20.08
CA ALA A 441 2.41 -4.52 20.12
C ALA A 441 3.84 -5.08 20.19
N ILE A 442 4.05 -6.14 20.99
CA ILE A 442 5.35 -6.81 21.12
C ILE A 442 5.71 -7.55 19.83
N ASN A 443 4.76 -8.25 19.21
CA ASN A 443 4.97 -8.98 17.97
C ASN A 443 5.19 -8.05 16.76
N ASP A 444 4.45 -6.95 16.63
CA ASP A 444 4.65 -5.96 15.56
C ASP A 444 6.04 -5.29 15.64
N ALA A 445 6.61 -5.20 16.85
CA ALA A 445 7.97 -4.72 17.08
C ALA A 445 9.04 -5.81 16.87
N ASN A 446 8.65 -7.02 16.45
CA ASN A 446 9.48 -8.21 16.33
C ASN A 446 10.19 -8.62 17.63
N LEU A 447 9.64 -8.25 18.79
CA LEU A 447 10.19 -8.59 20.12
C LEU A 447 9.56 -9.85 20.72
N GLY A 448 8.53 -10.41 20.08
CA GLY A 448 7.81 -11.58 20.59
C GLY A 448 8.41 -12.94 20.22
N THR A 449 9.43 -12.99 19.35
CA THR A 449 10.16 -14.24 19.05
C THR A 449 11.61 -14.11 19.46
N ILE A 450 12.06 -15.03 20.29
CA ILE A 450 13.44 -15.06 20.80
C ILE A 450 14.05 -16.46 20.66
N TYR A 451 15.38 -16.51 20.58
CA TYR A 451 16.16 -17.74 20.54
C TYR A 451 17.19 -17.77 21.66
N PHE A 452 17.44 -18.93 22.24
CA PHE A 452 18.50 -19.11 23.23
C PHE A 452 19.09 -20.52 23.15
N ALA A 453 20.34 -20.65 23.55
CA ALA A 453 21.04 -21.92 23.59
C ALA A 453 21.06 -22.50 25.00
N LYS A 454 20.92 -23.83 25.09
CA LYS A 454 21.02 -24.61 26.32
C LYS A 454 22.13 -25.64 26.22
N ASN A 455 22.78 -25.91 27.35
CA ASN A 455 23.67 -27.05 27.49
C ASN A 455 22.89 -28.38 27.60
N ALA A 456 23.61 -29.50 27.63
CA ALA A 456 23.03 -30.84 27.79
C ALA A 456 22.28 -31.03 29.13
N ALA A 457 22.60 -30.23 30.16
CA ALA A 457 21.91 -30.23 31.44
C ALA A 457 20.64 -29.34 31.45
N GLY A 458 20.30 -28.70 30.32
CA GLY A 458 19.12 -27.86 30.16
C GLY A 458 19.28 -26.41 30.64
N THR A 459 20.47 -26.02 31.11
CA THR A 459 20.78 -24.64 31.55
C THR A 459 20.98 -23.73 30.35
N ILE A 460 20.41 -22.52 30.40
CA ILE A 460 20.63 -21.47 29.39
C ILE A 460 22.10 -21.04 29.43
N LEU A 461 22.73 -20.94 28.27
CA LEU A 461 24.13 -20.52 28.14
C LEU A 461 24.21 -18.99 28.16
N SER A 462 25.11 -18.45 28.98
CA SER A 462 25.51 -17.04 28.88
C SER A 462 26.30 -16.78 27.58
N LYS A 463 26.46 -15.51 27.20
CA LYS A 463 27.29 -15.13 26.05
C LYS A 463 28.72 -15.62 26.18
N ASP A 464 29.32 -15.54 27.37
CA ASP A 464 30.68 -16.00 27.60
C ASP A 464 30.77 -17.52 27.53
N GLN A 465 29.78 -18.24 28.05
CA GLN A 465 29.73 -19.70 27.93
C GLN A 465 29.56 -20.12 26.47
N LEU A 466 28.72 -19.43 25.71
CA LEU A 466 28.49 -19.66 24.29
C LEU A 466 29.76 -19.34 23.46
N ASN A 467 30.44 -18.23 23.78
CA ASN A 467 31.71 -17.84 23.17
C ASN A 467 32.88 -18.74 23.59
N ALA A 468 32.82 -19.38 24.75
CA ALA A 468 33.85 -20.30 25.24
C ALA A 468 33.72 -21.71 24.66
N LEU A 469 32.60 -22.04 24.00
CA LEU A 469 32.43 -23.34 23.36
C LEU A 469 33.55 -23.63 22.34
N SER A 470 34.11 -24.84 22.39
CA SER A 470 35.08 -25.30 21.41
C SER A 470 34.41 -25.50 20.04
N ALA A 471 35.21 -25.53 18.97
CA ALA A 471 34.72 -25.87 17.64
C ALA A 471 33.98 -27.21 17.66
N ASN A 472 32.82 -27.27 17.01
CA ASN A 472 31.90 -28.42 16.95
C ASN A 472 31.18 -28.79 18.26
N SER A 473 31.14 -27.92 19.27
CA SER A 473 30.31 -28.15 20.46
C SER A 473 28.84 -28.26 20.07
N THR A 474 28.11 -29.19 20.70
CA THR A 474 26.67 -29.35 20.48
C THR A 474 25.87 -28.62 21.55
N VAL A 475 24.85 -27.86 21.14
CA VAL A 475 23.90 -27.17 22.02
C VAL A 475 22.47 -27.52 21.63
N ASN A 476 21.54 -27.31 22.55
CA ASN A 476 20.12 -27.33 22.23
C ASN A 476 19.68 -25.89 21.99
N ILE A 477 19.17 -25.57 20.80
CA ILE A 477 18.64 -24.24 20.52
C ILE A 477 17.13 -24.27 20.71
N VAL A 478 16.60 -23.30 21.44
CA VAL A 478 15.17 -23.15 21.66
C VAL A 478 14.69 -21.87 20.99
N LYS A 479 13.60 -21.98 20.24
CA LYS A 479 12.81 -20.85 19.75
C LYS A 479 11.60 -20.69 20.65
N ALA A 480 11.49 -19.54 21.32
CA ALA A 480 10.30 -19.17 22.08
C ALA A 480 9.53 -18.09 21.32
N THR A 481 8.24 -18.33 21.10
CA THR A 481 7.33 -17.37 20.44
C THR A 481 6.21 -17.01 21.39
N LEU A 482 6.08 -15.74 21.72
CA LEU A 482 5.02 -15.21 22.56
C LEU A 482 3.67 -15.51 21.92
N SER A 483 2.80 -16.18 22.66
CA SER A 483 1.48 -16.59 22.20
C SER A 483 0.52 -16.62 23.38
N GLY A 484 -0.57 -15.85 23.36
CA GLY A 484 -1.60 -15.90 24.39
C GLY A 484 -1.26 -15.09 25.64
N VAL A 485 -1.40 -13.77 25.54
CA VAL A 485 -1.41 -12.86 26.68
C VAL A 485 -2.85 -12.69 27.17
N ASN A 486 -3.18 -13.28 28.32
CA ASN A 486 -4.56 -13.42 28.79
C ASN A 486 -5.03 -12.28 29.72
N ASN A 487 -4.10 -11.58 30.38
CA ASN A 487 -4.43 -10.55 31.36
C ASN A 487 -4.57 -9.18 30.69
N ALA A 488 -5.47 -8.35 31.22
CA ALA A 488 -5.49 -6.93 30.92
C ALA A 488 -4.48 -6.19 31.80
N TYR A 489 -3.86 -5.13 31.28
CA TYR A 489 -2.80 -4.40 31.95
C TYR A 489 -3.19 -2.94 32.09
N THR A 490 -3.10 -2.41 33.30
CA THR A 490 -3.50 -1.03 33.61
C THR A 490 -2.27 -0.16 33.86
N VAL A 491 -2.15 0.95 33.14
CA VAL A 491 -1.06 1.91 33.29
C VAL A 491 -1.05 2.48 34.71
N GLY A 492 0.14 2.58 35.30
CA GLY A 492 0.39 3.10 36.65
C GLY A 492 0.11 2.11 37.79
N SER A 493 -0.46 0.93 37.49
CA SER A 493 -0.49 -0.19 38.45
C SER A 493 0.85 -0.93 38.58
N ASN A 494 1.80 -0.61 37.70
CA ASN A 494 3.08 -1.27 37.55
C ASN A 494 2.95 -2.82 37.50
N PRO A 495 2.23 -3.33 36.49
CA PRO A 495 1.84 -4.73 36.43
C PRO A 495 3.02 -5.63 36.05
N THR A 496 3.03 -6.84 36.60
CA THR A 496 3.96 -7.90 36.17
C THR A 496 3.47 -8.50 34.86
N PHE A 497 4.32 -8.51 33.83
CA PHE A 497 4.00 -9.11 32.55
C PHE A 497 3.85 -10.63 32.68
N SER A 498 2.73 -11.15 32.19
CA SER A 498 2.39 -12.57 32.16
C SER A 498 1.89 -12.93 30.76
N GLY A 499 2.77 -13.54 29.97
CA GLY A 499 2.46 -14.09 28.65
C GLY A 499 2.90 -15.55 28.55
N GLN A 500 2.19 -16.35 27.75
CA GLN A 500 2.63 -17.70 27.45
C GLN A 500 3.55 -17.70 26.22
N TYR A 501 4.48 -18.64 26.17
CA TYR A 501 5.35 -18.84 25.01
C TYR A 501 5.14 -20.24 24.47
N THR A 502 5.03 -20.34 23.15
CA THR A 502 5.16 -21.60 22.43
C THR A 502 6.64 -21.88 22.22
N LEU A 503 7.10 -23.04 22.67
CA LEU A 503 8.51 -23.43 22.63
C LEU A 503 8.74 -24.51 21.56
N ASN A 504 9.71 -24.29 20.69
CA ASN A 504 10.20 -25.28 19.73
C ASN A 504 11.67 -25.52 20.01
N VAL A 505 12.08 -26.79 20.11
CA VAL A 505 13.43 -27.16 20.54
C VAL A 505 14.14 -27.94 19.45
N LYS A 506 15.36 -27.53 19.13
CA LYS A 506 16.27 -28.28 18.27
C LYS A 506 17.43 -28.81 19.09
N ASN A 507 17.48 -30.12 19.25
CA ASN A 507 18.51 -30.78 20.05
C ASN A 507 19.77 -31.05 19.24
N ASN A 508 20.91 -31.08 19.92
CA ASN A 508 22.22 -31.49 19.37
C ASN A 508 22.66 -30.68 18.13
N VAL A 509 22.38 -29.38 18.11
CA VAL A 509 22.83 -28.46 17.05
C VAL A 509 24.33 -28.21 17.21
N ILE A 510 25.10 -28.40 16.14
CA ILE A 510 26.51 -28.02 16.10
C ILE A 510 26.58 -26.49 16.13
N TYR A 511 27.11 -25.95 17.22
CA TYR A 511 27.16 -24.51 17.42
C TYR A 511 28.25 -23.86 16.55
N ASP A 512 27.85 -22.87 15.75
CA ASP A 512 28.72 -22.04 14.95
C ASP A 512 28.68 -20.58 15.43
N LYS A 513 29.82 -20.09 15.91
CA LYS A 513 29.98 -18.71 16.42
C LYS A 513 29.73 -17.65 15.35
N ALA A 514 29.91 -17.98 14.06
CA ALA A 514 29.76 -17.05 12.96
C ALA A 514 28.29 -16.91 12.49
N SER A 515 27.37 -17.74 12.98
CA SER A 515 25.96 -17.70 12.61
C SER A 515 25.05 -17.43 13.81
N THR A 516 23.91 -16.80 13.52
CA THR A 516 22.91 -16.50 14.55
C THR A 516 22.21 -17.78 15.01
N LEU A 517 21.74 -17.81 16.26
CA LEU A 517 20.93 -18.89 16.80
C LEU A 517 19.67 -19.11 15.96
N ALA A 518 19.04 -18.05 15.45
CA ALA A 518 17.91 -18.18 14.53
C ALA A 518 18.27 -18.92 13.24
N SER A 519 19.43 -18.62 12.63
CA SER A 519 19.90 -19.29 11.42
C SER A 519 20.23 -20.76 11.69
N GLN A 520 20.88 -21.03 12.83
CA GLN A 520 21.23 -22.39 13.26
C GLN A 520 19.99 -23.22 13.64
N PHE A 521 18.93 -22.59 14.15
CA PHE A 521 17.65 -23.25 14.41
C PHE A 521 16.93 -23.65 13.11
N ALA A 522 17.00 -22.80 12.07
CA ALA A 522 16.31 -23.00 10.80
C ALA A 522 16.95 -24.07 9.89
N LYS A 523 18.27 -24.27 9.99
CA LYS A 523 19.02 -25.37 9.34
C LYS A 523 18.82 -26.63 10.14
#